data_AF-A0A7L5E3J3-F1
#
_entry.id   AF-A0A7L5E3J3-F1
#
_cell.length_a   1.000
_cell.length_b   1.000
_cell.length_c   1.000
_cell.angle_alpha   90.00
_cell.angle_beta   90.00
_cell.angle_gamma   90.00
#
_symmetry.space_group_name_H-M   'P 1'
#
loop_
_entity.id
_entity.type
_entity.pdbx_description
1 polymer ?
#
loop_
_entity_poly.entity_id
_entity_poly.type
_entity_poly.pdbx_seq_one_letter_code
_entity_poly.pdbx_strand_id
1 'polypeptide(L)' 'MAHHREEQKSVDSYYYLIALLAGLFTGAIINRGFIYIPIGGVLGLLSAALFLKALVKGHEDID' A
#
# COMPACT_ATOMS: atom_id res chain seq x y z
N MET A 1 16.81 -24.40 16.68
CA MET A 1 16.46 -22.97 16.68
C MET A 1 17.00 -22.22 15.44
N ALA A 2 16.95 -22.83 14.24
CA ALA A 2 17.53 -22.25 13.02
C ALA A 2 16.49 -21.90 11.93
N HIS A 3 15.27 -22.43 12.00
CA HIS A 3 14.24 -22.22 10.98
C HIS A 3 13.47 -20.90 11.07
N HIS A 4 13.66 -20.09 12.10
CA HIS A 4 12.88 -18.86 12.33
C HIS A 4 13.60 -17.57 11.87
N ARG A 5 14.83 -17.67 11.35
CA ARG A 5 15.65 -16.51 10.95
C ARG A 5 15.53 -16.16 9.47
N GLU A 6 15.15 -17.11 8.63
CA GLU A 6 15.02 -16.88 7.17
C GLU A 6 13.71 -16.17 6.81
N GLU A 7 12.61 -16.51 7.49
CA GLU A 7 11.31 -15.87 7.24
C GLU A 7 11.35 -14.38 7.60
N GLN A 8 11.86 -14.00 8.77
CA GLN A 8 11.92 -12.59 9.21
C GLN A 8 12.72 -11.70 8.23
N LYS A 9 13.85 -12.19 7.71
CA LYS A 9 14.66 -11.45 6.74
C LYS A 9 13.94 -11.26 5.39
N SER A 10 13.11 -12.23 4.99
CA SER A 10 12.30 -12.14 3.78
C SER A 10 11.16 -11.14 3.93
N VAL A 11 10.38 -11.21 5.03
CA VAL A 11 9.26 -10.25 5.25
C VAL A 11 9.77 -8.83 5.36
N ASP A 12 10.87 -8.58 6.08
CA ASP A 12 11.48 -7.26 6.19
C ASP A 12 11.90 -6.71 4.81
N SER A 13 12.43 -7.56 3.93
CA SER A 13 12.79 -7.19 2.55
C SER A 13 11.56 -6.82 1.71
N TYR A 14 10.44 -7.52 1.88
CA TYR A 14 9.19 -7.20 1.20
C TYR A 14 8.61 -5.88 1.69
N TYR A 15 8.60 -5.65 3.01
CA TYR A 15 8.18 -4.38 3.59
C TYR A 15 9.06 -3.22 3.10
N TYR A 16 10.37 -3.43 3.01
CA TYR A 16 11.29 -2.42 2.49
C TYR A 16 11.04 -2.11 1.01
N LEU A 17 10.75 -3.13 0.19
CA LEU A 17 10.41 -2.96 -1.22
C LEU A 17 9.09 -2.20 -1.40
N ILE A 18 8.07 -2.54 -0.62
CA ILE A 18 6.77 -1.85 -0.63
C ILE A 18 6.95 -0.39 -0.17
N ALA A 19 7.74 -0.15 0.87
CA ALA A 19 8.05 1.20 1.36
C ALA A 19 8.80 2.03 0.30
N LEU A 20 9.76 1.43 -0.41
CA LEU A 20 10.49 2.07 -1.51
C LEU A 20 9.54 2.46 -2.65
N LEU A 21 8.69 1.53 -3.08
CA LEU A 21 7.70 1.77 -4.15
C LEU A 21 6.70 2.85 -3.75
N ALA A 22 6.17 2.80 -2.52
CA ALA A 22 5.26 3.81 -2.00
C ALA A 22 5.91 5.20 -1.90
N GLY A 23 7.18 5.26 -1.46
CA GLY A 23 7.96 6.49 -1.40
C GLY A 23 8.25 7.08 -2.78
N LEU A 24 8.58 6.24 -3.77
CA LEU A 24 8.84 6.65 -5.15
C LEU A 24 7.56 7.19 -5.82
N PHE A 25 6.43 6.52 -5.60
CA PHE A 25 5.12 6.98 -6.07
C PHE A 25 4.75 8.33 -5.45
N THR A 26 4.94 8.48 -4.15
CA THR A 26 4.68 9.72 -3.41
C THR A 26 5.57 10.87 -3.91
N GLY A 27 6.88 10.62 -4.07
CA GLY A 27 7.83 11.61 -4.59
C GLY A 27 7.52 12.06 -6.02
N ALA A 28 7.10 11.13 -6.89
CA ALA A 28 6.69 11.44 -8.25
C ALA A 28 5.45 12.35 -8.31
N ILE A 29 4.52 12.19 -7.37
CA ILE A 29 3.30 13.02 -7.28
C ILE A 29 3.64 14.43 -6.80
N ILE A 30 4.53 14.57 -5.80
CA ILE A 30 4.92 15.87 -5.24
C ILE A 30 5.57 16.78 -6.30
N ASN A 31 6.34 16.21 -7.24
CA ASN A 31 7.03 16.97 -8.27
C ASN A 31 6.09 17.67 -9.29
N ARG A 32 4.79 17.33 -9.32
CA ARG A 32 3.78 18.01 -10.17
C ARG A 32 3.15 19.27 -9.53
N GLY A 33 3.50 19.61 -8.29
CA GLY A 33 3.09 20.84 -7.60
C GLY A 33 2.06 20.63 -6.49
N PHE A 34 2.08 21.54 -5.49
CA PHE A 34 1.31 21.45 -4.24
C PHE A 34 -0.20 21.24 -4.40
N ILE A 35 -0.78 21.64 -5.53
CA ILE A 35 -2.22 21.46 -5.85
C ILE A 35 -2.58 19.96 -5.97
N TYR A 36 -1.62 19.11 -6.37
CA TYR A 36 -1.86 17.67 -6.52
C TYR A 36 -1.81 16.89 -5.20
N ILE A 37 -1.34 17.50 -4.11
CA ILE A 37 -1.31 16.86 -2.77
C ILE A 37 -2.73 16.55 -2.28
N PRO A 38 -3.68 17.52 -2.22
CA PRO A 38 -5.05 17.21 -1.80
C PRO A 38 -5.77 16.29 -2.80
N ILE A 39 -5.51 16.45 -4.10
CA ILE A 39 -6.14 15.62 -5.15
C ILE A 39 -5.67 14.16 -5.03
N GLY A 40 -4.35 13.95 -4.90
CA GLY A 40 -3.76 12.64 -4.69
C GLY A 40 -4.20 12.01 -3.38
N GLY A 41 -4.33 12.80 -2.31
CA GLY A 41 -4.86 12.34 -1.02
C GLY A 41 -6.32 11.88 -1.11
N VAL A 42 -7.19 12.67 -1.75
CA VAL A 42 -8.61 12.31 -1.95
C VAL A 42 -8.73 11.07 -2.84
N LEU A 43 -8.01 11.02 -3.96
CA LEU A 43 -8.01 9.84 -4.83
C LEU A 43 -7.46 8.59 -4.13
N GLY A 44 -6.43 8.75 -3.28
CA GLY A 44 -5.89 7.65 -2.47
C GLY A 44 -6.90 7.14 -1.45
N LEU A 45 -7.58 8.04 -0.73
CA LEU A 45 -8.66 7.69 0.21
C LEU A 45 -9.84 7.02 -0.48
N LEU A 46 -10.26 7.52 -1.65
CA LEU A 46 -11.32 6.91 -2.45
C LEU A 46 -10.90 5.52 -2.94
N SER A 47 -9.66 5.36 -3.41
CA SER A 47 -9.12 4.07 -3.84
C SER A 47 -9.03 3.07 -2.67
N ALA A 48 -8.64 3.53 -1.48
CA ALA A 48 -8.63 2.71 -0.26
C ALA A 48 -10.04 2.29 0.16
N ALA A 49 -11.02 3.20 0.11
CA ALA A 49 -12.42 2.89 0.40
C ALA A 49 -13.01 1.89 -0.61
N LEU A 50 -12.70 2.04 -1.90
CA LEU A 50 -13.08 1.09 -2.94
C LEU A 50 -12.39 -0.26 -2.74
N PHE A 51 -11.10 -0.27 -2.39
CA PHE A 51 -10.36 -1.48 -2.09
C PHE A 51 -10.93 -2.21 -0.87
N LEU A 52 -11.25 -1.50 0.22
CA LEU A 52 -11.94 -2.12 1.36
C LEU A 52 -13.28 -2.72 0.94
N LYS A 53 -14.10 -2.01 0.16
CA LYS A 53 -15.38 -2.54 -0.32
C LYS A 53 -15.20 -3.76 -1.23
N ALA A 54 -14.22 -3.76 -2.13
CA ALA A 54 -13.95 -4.88 -3.03
C ALA A 54 -13.35 -6.09 -2.28
N LEU A 55 -12.43 -5.83 -1.34
CA LEU A 55 -11.76 -6.87 -0.55
C LEU A 55 -12.68 -7.50 0.49
N VAL A 56 -13.49 -6.70 1.20
CA VAL A 56 -14.44 -7.18 2.21
C VAL A 56 -15.62 -7.92 1.56
N LYS A 57 -16.09 -7.46 0.40
CA LYS A 57 -17.21 -8.11 -0.28
C LYS A 57 -16.85 -9.45 -0.93
N GLY A 58 -15.57 -9.79 -1.04
CA GLY A 58 -15.13 -11.14 -1.39
C GLY A 58 -15.28 -12.16 -0.26
N HIS A 59 -15.58 -11.73 0.98
CA HIS A 59 -15.67 -12.60 2.16
C HIS A 59 -17.11 -12.87 2.62
N GLU A 60 -18.12 -12.19 2.06
CA GLU A 60 -19.54 -12.40 2.42
C GLU A 60 -20.23 -13.51 1.59
N ASP A 61 -19.52 -14.17 0.67
CA ASP A 61 -20.06 -15.21 -0.23
C ASP A 61 -19.58 -16.62 0.16
N ILE A 62 -19.28 -16.82 1.45
CA ILE A 62 -18.97 -18.12 2.05
C ILE A 62 -19.84 -18.29 3.31
N ASP A 63 -21.15 -18.39 3.11
CA ASP A 63 -22.11 -18.99 4.05
C ASP A 63 -23.10 -19.86 3.27
#